data_AF-A0A512DSH3-F1
#
_entry.id   AF-A0A512DSH3-F1
#
_cell.length_a   1.000
_cell.length_b   1.000
_cell.length_c   1.000
_cell.angle_alpha   90.00
_cell.angle_beta   90.00
_cell.angle_gamma   90.00
#
_symmetry.space_group_name_H-M   'P 1'
#
loop_
_entity.id
_entity.type
_entity.pdbx_description
1 polymer ?
#
loop_
_entity_poly.entity_id
_entity_poly.type
_entity_poly.pdbx_seq_one_letter_code
_entity_poly.pdbx_strand_id
1 'polypeptide(L)'
;MSENDKTQPSCDDAASDNLSADALEQTMEEVVETLALTHQAAGFFQKGNRSPREKARSEQVRQTAEAMLNAAADQAGGGCKQQQEDGVSLDDPRIVH
;
A
#
# COMPACT_ATOMS: atom_id res chain seq x y z
N MET A 1 -57.07 -22.50 -3.95
CA MET A 1 -55.97 -22.35 -4.92
C MET A 1 -55.35 -21.01 -4.62
N SER A 2 -54.22 -20.98 -3.92
CA SER A 2 -53.52 -19.75 -3.57
C SER A 2 -52.22 -19.75 -4.34
N GLU A 3 -52.16 -18.95 -5.40
CA GLU A 3 -50.97 -18.71 -6.20
C GLU A 3 -50.00 -17.90 -5.34
N ASN A 4 -48.91 -18.55 -4.93
CA ASN A 4 -47.84 -17.93 -4.18
C ASN A 4 -46.84 -17.39 -5.21
N ASP A 5 -46.98 -16.12 -5.57
CA ASP A 5 -46.06 -15.37 -6.42
C ASP A 5 -44.68 -15.34 -5.75
N LYS A 6 -43.82 -16.29 -6.14
CA LYS A 6 -42.39 -16.29 -5.81
C LYS A 6 -41.70 -15.32 -6.77
N THR A 7 -41.79 -14.02 -6.49
CA THR A 7 -40.82 -13.07 -7.03
C THR A 7 -39.51 -13.30 -6.26
N GLN A 8 -38.64 -14.15 -6.81
CA GLN A 8 -37.24 -14.13 -6.40
C GLN A 8 -36.67 -12.77 -6.83
N PRO A 9 -35.98 -12.02 -5.96
CA PRO A 9 -35.17 -10.91 -6.45
C PRO A 9 -34.09 -11.53 -7.33
N SER A 10 -34.22 -11.32 -8.63
CA SER A 10 -33.17 -11.66 -9.58
C SER A 10 -31.92 -10.94 -9.12
N CYS A 11 -30.87 -11.70 -8.78
CA CYS A 11 -29.53 -11.17 -8.62
C CYS A 11 -28.97 -10.87 -10.03
N ASP A 12 -29.68 -10.07 -10.81
CA ASP A 12 -29.17 -9.44 -12.02
C ASP A 12 -28.20 -8.34 -11.58
N ASP A 13 -26.91 -8.65 -11.70
CA ASP A 13 -25.84 -7.73 -12.14
C ASP A 13 -25.90 -6.28 -11.58
N ALA A 14 -25.82 -6.13 -10.26
CA ALA A 14 -25.71 -4.84 -9.61
C ALA A 14 -24.34 -4.64 -8.95
N ALA A 15 -23.23 -4.79 -9.70
CA ALA A 15 -21.91 -4.43 -9.17
C ALA A 15 -20.78 -4.24 -10.21
N SER A 16 -21.05 -4.35 -11.51
CA SER A 16 -19.98 -4.26 -12.52
C SER A 16 -19.76 -2.84 -13.05
N ASP A 17 -20.67 -1.90 -12.75
CA ASP A 17 -20.69 -0.57 -13.36
C ASP A 17 -20.14 0.52 -12.42
N ASN A 18 -19.02 1.10 -12.86
CA ASN A 18 -18.36 2.35 -12.43
C ASN A 18 -17.21 2.23 -11.39
N LEU A 19 -16.21 1.40 -11.69
CA LEU A 19 -14.87 1.60 -11.13
C LEU A 19 -14.27 2.88 -11.73
N SER A 20 -14.29 3.99 -10.98
CA SER A 20 -13.66 5.26 -11.39
C SER A 20 -12.19 5.29 -10.95
N ALA A 21 -11.28 5.48 -11.92
CA ALA A 21 -9.86 5.69 -11.65
C ALA A 21 -9.65 6.95 -10.78
N ASP A 22 -10.38 8.03 -11.05
CA ASP A 22 -10.30 9.28 -10.28
C ASP A 22 -10.65 9.06 -8.80
N ALA A 23 -11.68 8.26 -8.51
CA ALA A 23 -12.07 7.94 -7.13
C ALA A 23 -11.00 7.09 -6.42
N LEU A 24 -10.34 6.19 -7.16
CA LEU A 24 -9.24 5.39 -6.64
C LEU A 24 -8.01 6.25 -6.35
N GLU A 25 -7.66 7.17 -7.25
CA GLU A 25 -6.55 8.12 -7.08
C GLU A 25 -6.79 9.03 -5.87
N GLN A 26 -8.00 9.56 -5.71
CA GLN A 26 -8.38 10.35 -4.55
C GLN A 26 -8.27 9.55 -3.24
N THR A 27 -8.71 8.28 -3.26
CA THR A 27 -8.56 7.38 -2.10
C THR A 27 -7.08 7.18 -1.75
N MET A 28 -6.22 7.05 -2.76
CA MET A 28 -4.77 6.90 -2.54
C MET A 28 -4.16 8.16 -1.93
N GLU A 29 -4.58 9.35 -2.36
CA GLU A 29 -4.16 10.62 -1.77
C GLU A 29 -4.54 10.72 -0.28
N GLU A 30 -5.79 10.39 0.07
CA GLU A 30 -6.25 10.37 1.46
C GLU A 30 -5.47 9.37 2.34
N VAL A 31 -5.13 8.20 1.78
CA VAL A 31 -4.29 7.20 2.47
C VAL A 31 -2.89 7.75 2.73
N VAL A 32 -2.26 8.39 1.74
CA VAL A 32 -0.94 9.00 1.87
C VAL A 32 -0.95 10.10 2.93
N GLU A 33 -1.95 10.98 2.94
CA GLU A 33 -2.11 12.00 3.97
C GLU A 33 -2.26 11.40 5.37
N THR A 34 -3.07 10.35 5.50
CA THR A 34 -3.28 9.64 6.77
C THR A 34 -2.00 8.98 7.29
N LEU A 35 -1.21 8.40 6.38
CA LEU A 35 0.09 7.82 6.71
C LEU A 35 1.08 8.90 7.17
N ALA A 36 1.10 10.07 6.53
CA ALA A 36 1.93 11.20 6.96
C ALA A 36 1.55 11.67 8.37
N LEU A 37 0.26 11.80 8.67
CA LEU A 37 -0.21 12.13 10.01
C LEU A 37 0.18 11.06 11.04
N THR A 38 0.07 9.78 10.67
CA THR A 38 0.47 8.65 11.52
C THR A 38 1.97 8.68 11.83
N HIS A 39 2.81 8.93 10.82
CA HIS A 39 4.26 9.07 10.98
C HIS A 39 4.61 10.20 11.98
N GLN A 40 3.96 11.36 11.83
CA GLN A 40 4.15 12.48 12.76
C GLN A 40 3.69 12.14 14.18
N ALA A 41 2.49 11.58 14.33
CA ALA A 41 1.92 11.19 15.62
C ALA A 41 2.80 10.18 16.37
N ALA A 42 3.32 9.17 15.67
CA ALA A 42 4.25 8.21 16.23
C ALA A 42 5.54 8.87 16.75
N GLY A 43 6.07 9.86 16.01
CA GLY A 43 7.20 10.67 16.45
C GLY A 43 6.92 11.50 17.70
N PHE A 44 5.72 12.07 17.82
CA PHE A 44 5.31 12.78 19.06
C PHE A 44 5.19 11.83 20.24
N PHE A 45 4.57 10.67 20.04
CA PHE A 45 4.40 9.68 21.09
C PHE A 45 5.75 9.18 21.61
N GLN A 46 6.72 8.95 20.73
CA GLN A 46 8.08 8.55 21.11
C GLN A 46 8.80 9.60 21.97
N LYS A 47 8.60 10.89 21.69
CA LYS A 47 9.18 12.01 22.46
C LYS A 47 8.54 12.18 23.84
N GLY A 48 7.22 11.99 23.93
CA GLY A 48 6.46 12.18 25.17
C GLY A 48 6.53 11.00 26.14
N ASN A 49 6.86 9.81 25.66
CA ASN A 49 6.73 8.59 26.45
C ASN A 49 8.07 8.17 27.13
N ARG A 50 8.01 7.59 28.33
CA ARG A 50 9.20 7.11 29.07
C ARG A 50 9.40 5.60 28.98
N SER A 51 8.36 4.85 28.63
CA SER A 51 8.42 3.39 28.55
C SER A 51 9.21 2.92 27.32
N PRO A 52 10.29 2.13 27.48
CA PRO A 52 11.06 1.59 26.35
C PRO A 52 10.20 0.75 25.41
N ARG A 53 9.25 -0.02 25.95
CA ARG A 53 8.33 -0.86 25.16
C ARG A 53 7.41 -0.03 24.29
N GLU A 54 6.91 1.09 24.82
CA GLU A 54 6.01 1.97 24.08
C GLU A 54 6.75 2.76 23.01
N LYS A 55 7.99 3.19 23.29
CA LYS A 55 8.90 3.78 22.29
C LYS A 55 9.20 2.82 21.13
N ALA A 56 9.46 1.55 21.43
CA ALA A 56 9.72 0.55 20.39
C ALA A 56 8.49 0.34 19.50
N ARG A 57 7.29 0.28 20.08
CA ARG A 57 6.03 0.15 19.32
C ARG A 57 5.75 1.38 18.46
N SER A 58 5.92 2.59 18.99
CA SER A 58 5.75 3.80 18.19
C SER A 58 6.78 3.90 17.06
N GLU A 59 8.01 3.47 17.30
CA GLU A 59 9.04 3.44 16.26
C GLU A 59 8.67 2.48 15.13
N GLN A 60 8.14 1.29 15.43
CA GLN A 60 7.67 0.35 14.41
C GLN A 60 6.52 0.93 13.56
N VAL A 61 5.56 1.60 14.20
CA VAL A 61 4.46 2.29 13.50
C VAL A 61 5.01 3.40 12.61
N ARG A 62 5.95 4.20 13.12
CA ARG A 62 6.64 5.27 12.38
C ARG A 62 7.33 4.72 11.13
N GLN A 63 8.15 3.68 11.29
CA GLN A 63 8.89 3.05 10.18
C GLN A 63 7.96 2.44 9.12
N THR A 64 6.85 1.83 9.56
CA THR A 64 5.86 1.27 8.63
C THR A 64 5.20 2.37 7.80
N ALA A 65 4.77 3.46 8.44
CA ALA A 65 4.19 4.59 7.75
C ALA A 65 5.18 5.26 6.78
N GLU A 66 6.44 5.42 7.18
CA GLU A 66 7.52 5.94 6.34
C GLU A 66 7.77 5.06 5.11
N ALA A 67 7.80 3.74 5.28
CA ALA A 67 7.98 2.80 4.17
C ALA A 67 6.83 2.89 3.14
N MET A 68 5.58 2.98 3.62
CA MET A 68 4.41 3.12 2.74
C MET A 68 4.40 4.47 2.00
N LEU A 69 4.80 5.56 2.66
CA LEU A 69 4.96 6.87 2.03
C LEU A 69 6.03 6.86 0.93
N ASN A 70 7.19 6.25 1.19
CA ASN A 70 8.24 6.13 0.18
C ASN A 70 7.78 5.30 -1.01
N ALA A 71 7.09 4.18 -0.76
CA ALA A 71 6.52 3.36 -1.83
C ALA A 71 5.47 4.12 -2.67
N ALA A 72 4.65 4.97 -2.03
CA ALA A 72 3.69 5.83 -2.73
C ALA A 72 4.40 6.91 -3.55
N ALA A 73 5.47 7.52 -3.02
CA ALA A 73 6.27 8.50 -3.73
C ALA A 73 6.97 7.91 -4.97
N ASP A 74 7.50 6.69 -4.86
CA ASP A 74 8.12 5.96 -5.96
C ASP A 74 7.11 5.64 -7.09
N GLN A 75 5.83 5.45 -6.75
CA GLN A 75 4.75 5.24 -7.73
C GLN A 75 4.30 6.55 -8.40
N ALA A 76 4.24 7.65 -7.65
CA ALA A 76 3.87 8.97 -8.18
C ALA A 76 4.96 9.57 -9.10
N GLY A 77 6.23 9.19 -8.91
CA GLY A 77 7.37 9.66 -9.71
C GLY A 77 7.62 8.92 -11.03
N GLY A 78 6.61 8.23 -11.58
CA GLY A 78 6.72 7.28 -12.70
C GLY A 78 7.80 7.57 -13.76
N GLY A 79 8.79 6.69 -13.86
CA GLY A 79 9.68 6.64 -15.02
C GLY A 79 10.99 5.89 -14.79
N CYS A 80 10.99 4.57 -14.99
CA CYS A 80 12.16 3.74 -15.31
C CYS A 80 13.43 3.97 -14.47
N LYS A 81 13.51 3.36 -13.29
CA LYS A 81 14.74 2.62 -12.98
C LYS A 81 14.51 1.19 -13.40
N GLN A 82 14.81 0.93 -14.67
CA GLN A 82 15.02 -0.41 -15.19
C GLN A 82 15.78 -1.20 -14.12
N GLN A 83 15.19 -2.34 -13.75
CA GLN A 83 15.92 -3.41 -13.10
C GLN A 83 17.23 -3.52 -13.87
N GLN A 84 18.34 -3.22 -13.18
CA GLN A 84 19.64 -3.58 -13.69
C GLN A 84 19.57 -5.11 -13.76
N GLU A 85 19.28 -5.61 -14.96
CA GLU A 85 19.59 -6.97 -15.30
C GLU A 85 21.07 -7.08 -14.98
N ASP A 86 21.38 -7.69 -13.83
CA ASP A 86 22.65 -8.34 -13.59
C ASP A 86 22.78 -9.34 -14.73
N GLY A 87 23.26 -8.84 -15.87
CA GLY A 87 23.84 -9.62 -16.94
C GLY A 87 25.02 -10.32 -16.31
N VAL A 88 24.73 -11.49 -15.75
CA VAL A 88 25.72 -12.48 -15.38
C VAL A 88 26.46 -12.76 -16.67
N SER A 89 27.60 -12.12 -16.82
CA SER A 89 28.49 -12.29 -17.97
C SER A 89 28.80 -13.78 -18.05
N LEU A 90 28.23 -14.47 -19.05
CA LEU A 90 28.46 -15.89 -19.34
C LEU A 90 29.89 -16.19 -19.83
N ASP A 91 30.83 -15.24 -19.66
CA ASP A 91 32.22 -15.27 -20.10
C ASP A 91 33.21 -15.05 -18.92
N ASP A 92 33.01 -15.70 -17.77
CA ASP A 92 34.05 -15.82 -16.73
C ASP A 92 34.66 -17.23 -16.70
N PRO A 93 35.80 -17.47 -17.39
CA PRO A 93 36.49 -18.76 -17.38
C PRO A 93 37.39 -18.99 -16.16
N ARG A 94 37.14 -18.37 -14.99
CA ARG A 94 37.77 -18.79 -13.72
C ARG A 94 37.11 -20.00 -13.07
N ILE A 95 36.12 -20.62 -13.71
CA ILE A 95 35.53 -21.87 -13.23
C ILE A 95 36.38 -23.06 -13.70
N VAL A 96 37.21 -23.49 -12.76
CA VAL A 96 38.16 -24.61 -12.72
C VAL A 96 37.58 -25.95 -13.20
N HIS A 97 38.22 -26.59 -14.19
CA HIS A 97 38.70 -27.99 -14.15
C HIS A 97 39.73 -28.24 -15.26
#